data_AF-A0A4U6KB63-F1
#
_entry.id   AF-A0A4U6KB63-F1
#
_cell.length_a   1.000
_cell.length_b   1.000
_cell.length_c   1.000
_cell.angle_alpha   90.00
_cell.angle_beta   90.00
_cell.angle_gamma   90.00
#
_symmetry.space_group_name_H-M   'P 1'
#
loop_
_entity.id
_entity.type
_entity.pdbx_description
1 polymer ?
#
loop_
_entity_poly.entity_id
_entity_poly.type
_entity_poly.pdbx_seq_one_letter_code
_entity_poly.pdbx_strand_id
1 'polypeptide(L)' 'KLDDPTGYGRITRDNGSVTGIVEHKDATDEQRKIQEINTGILIANGADMKRWLSKLTNNNVQGEYYIT' A
#
# COMPACT_ATOMS: atom_id res chain seq x y z
N LYS A 1 6.64 -8.66 13.50
CA LYS A 1 6.66 -7.19 13.32
C LYS A 1 8.09 -6.81 12.97
N LEU A 2 8.27 -5.91 12.01
CA LEU A 2 9.59 -5.43 11.63
C LEU A 2 9.97 -4.29 12.58
N ASP A 3 11.21 -4.27 13.05
CA ASP A 3 11.65 -3.24 14.01
C ASP A 3 11.82 -1.87 13.34
N ASP A 4 12.18 -1.86 12.06
CA ASP A 4 12.25 -0.64 11.23
C ASP A 4 11.42 -0.81 9.95
N PRO A 5 10.21 -0.24 9.88
CA PRO A 5 9.37 -0.30 8.68
C PRO A 5 9.75 0.75 7.61
N THR A 6 10.83 1.51 7.77
CA THR A 6 11.24 2.55 6.81
C THR A 6 11.34 2.01 5.38
N GLY A 7 10.79 2.76 4.42
CA GLY A 7 10.78 2.39 3.00
C GLY A 7 9.64 1.47 2.55
N TYR A 8 8.95 0.77 3.45
CA TYR A 8 7.83 -0.13 3.10
C TYR A 8 6.46 0.58 2.99
N GLY A 9 5.53 0.05 2.19
CA GLY A 9 4.12 0.45 2.27
C GLY A 9 3.49 0.06 3.62
N ARG A 10 2.61 0.90 4.17
CA ARG A 10 1.92 0.70 5.45
C ARG A 10 0.51 0.16 5.23
N ILE A 11 0.13 -0.89 5.96
CA ILE A 11 -1.24 -1.42 5.92
C ILE A 11 -2.17 -0.50 6.71
N THR A 12 -3.14 0.13 6.04
CA THR A 12 -4.17 0.94 6.71
C THR A 12 -5.38 0.07 7.07
N ARG A 13 -5.99 0.36 8.22
CA ARG A 13 -7.17 -0.37 8.71
C ARG A 13 -8.24 0.57 9.20
N ASP A 14 -9.49 0.19 8.99
CA ASP A 14 -10.66 0.79 9.63
C ASP A 14 -11.47 -0.32 10.30
N ASN A 15 -11.79 -0.14 11.59
CA ASN A 15 -12.51 -1.12 12.41
C ASN A 15 -11.96 -2.56 12.29
N GLY A 16 -10.62 -2.69 12.20
CA GLY A 16 -9.93 -3.98 12.05
C GLY A 16 -9.83 -4.52 10.62
N SER A 17 -10.58 -3.99 9.66
CA SER A 17 -10.54 -4.38 8.24
C SER A 17 -9.46 -3.62 7.49
N VAL A 18 -8.73 -4.28 6.58
CA VAL A 18 -7.73 -3.60 5.73
C VAL A 18 -8.45 -2.70 4.73
N THR A 19 -8.03 -1.43 4.65
CA THR A 19 -8.61 -0.44 3.73
C THR A 19 -7.67 -0.05 2.59
N GLY A 20 -6.37 -0.35 2.73
CA GLY A 20 -5.40 -0.14 1.65
C GLY A 20 -3.97 -0.22 2.13
N ILE A 21 -3.07 0.25 1.26
CA ILE A 21 -1.64 0.39 1.50
C ILE A 21 -1.26 1.83 1.18
N VAL A 22 -0.45 2.46 2.03
CA VAL A 22 0.15 3.78 1.74
C VAL A 22 1.66 3.66 1.69
N GLU A 23 2.25 4.02 0.54
CA GLU A 23 3.69 3.96 0.33
C GLU A 23 4.44 4.93 1.26
N HIS A 24 5.65 4.57 1.69
CA HIS A 24 6.38 5.32 2.72
C HIS A 24 6.59 6.81 2.36
N LYS A 25 6.79 7.10 1.07
CA LYS A 25 6.98 8.48 0.57
C LYS A 25 5.70 9.30 0.59
N ASP A 26 4.55 8.65 0.41
CA ASP A 26 3.22 9.24 0.40
C ASP A 26 2.57 9.24 1.81
N ALA A 27 3.10 8.44 2.74
CA ALA A 27 2.59 8.30 4.10
C ALA A 27 2.82 9.57 4.94
N THR A 28 1.79 9.97 5.69
CA THR A 28 1.91 10.99 6.74
C THR A 28 2.76 10.49 7.91
N ASP A 29 3.22 11.40 8.75
CA ASP A 29 4.01 11.04 9.94
C ASP A 29 3.25 10.11 10.90
N GLU A 30 1.92 10.22 10.96
CA GLU A 30 1.09 9.29 11.73
C GLU A 30 1.03 7.91 11.07
N GLN A 31 0.82 7.85 9.75
CA GLN A 31 0.82 6.59 9.02
C GLN A 31 2.18 5.88 9.08
N ARG A 32 3.30 6.62 9.11
CA ARG A 32 4.65 6.06 9.22
C ARG A 32 4.89 5.28 10.52
N LYS A 33 4.12 5.56 11.59
CA LYS A 33 4.15 4.83 12.86
C LYS A 33 3.55 3.43 12.77
N ILE A 34 2.77 3.15 11.72
CA ILE A 34 2.23 1.82 11.48
C ILE A 34 3.41 0.86 11.25
N GLN A 35 3.49 -0.21 12.04
CA GLN A 35 4.52 -1.24 11.95
C GLN A 35 4.09 -2.46 11.12
N GLU A 36 2.81 -2.53 10.77
CA GLU A 36 2.30 -3.52 9.82
C GLU A 36 2.58 -3.02 8.39
N ILE A 37 3.35 -3.80 7.64
CA ILE A 37 3.85 -3.42 6.32
C ILE A 37 3.27 -4.31 5.22
N ASN A 38 3.27 -3.78 4.00
CA ASN A 38 3.10 -4.58 2.80
C ASN A 38 4.45 -5.24 2.45
N THR A 39 4.48 -6.57 2.36
CA THR A 39 5.68 -7.32 1.96
C THR A 39 5.92 -7.31 0.45
N GLY A 40 4.96 -6.79 -0.33
CA GLY A 40 4.95 -6.83 -1.78
C GLY A 40 4.38 -8.12 -2.37
N ILE A 41 4.04 -9.11 -1.53
CA ILE A 41 3.43 -10.37 -1.96
C ILE A 41 1.91 -10.25 -1.80
N LEU A 42 1.19 -10.41 -2.91
CA LEU A 42 -0.26 -10.44 -2.95
C LEU A 42 -0.75 -11.52 -3.94
N ILE A 43 -1.98 -11.98 -3.73
CA ILE A 43 -2.64 -12.93 -4.63
C ILE A 43 -4.07 -12.48 -4.85
N ALA A 44 -4.51 -12.55 -6.10
CA ALA A 44 -5.87 -12.24 -6.50
C ALA A 44 -6.27 -13.06 -7.73
N ASN A 45 -7.57 -13.11 -8.01
CA ASN A 45 -8.05 -13.65 -9.27
C ASN A 45 -7.54 -12.80 -10.45
N GLY A 46 -7.18 -13.45 -11.57
CA GLY A 46 -6.64 -12.76 -12.73
C GLY A 46 -7.60 -11.75 -13.38
N ALA A 47 -8.92 -12.00 -13.33
CA ALA A 47 -9.92 -11.07 -13.85
C ALA A 47 -10.02 -9.80 -12.97
N ASP A 48 -9.96 -9.98 -11.65
CA ASP A 48 -9.94 -8.87 -10.70
C ASP A 48 -8.66 -8.04 -10.85
N MET A 49 -7.50 -8.70 -10.95
CA MET A 49 -6.21 -8.04 -11.16
C MET A 49 -6.22 -7.17 -12.43
N LYS A 50 -6.68 -7.70 -13.57
CA LYS A 50 -6.79 -6.92 -14.82
C LYS A 50 -7.68 -5.69 -14.65
N ARG A 51 -8.82 -5.84 -13.96
CA ARG A 51 -9.76 -4.73 -13.70
C ARG A 51 -9.16 -3.66 -12.78
N TRP A 52 -8.32 -4.04 -11.83
CA TRP A 52 -7.65 -3.07 -10.94
C TRP A 52 -6.49 -2.36 -11.64
N LEU A 53 -5.68 -3.10 -12.40
CA LEU A 53 -4.57 -2.53 -13.18
C LEU A 53 -5.04 -1.42 -14.14
N SER A 54 -6.21 -1.56 -14.77
CA SER A 54 -6.75 -0.54 -15.68
C SER A 54 -7.17 0.75 -14.98
N LYS A 55 -7.22 0.78 -13.64
CA LYS A 55 -7.61 1.94 -12.84
C LYS A 55 -6.43 2.64 -12.19
N LEU A 56 -5.21 2.13 -12.37
CA LEU A 56 -4.04 2.75 -11.78
C LEU A 56 -3.81 4.13 -12.38
N THR A 57 -3.44 5.07 -11.52
CA THR A 57 -3.00 6.42 -11.89
C THR A 57 -1.66 6.66 -11.22
N ASN A 58 -0.90 7.61 -11.76
CA ASN A 58 0.39 7.98 -11.22
C ASN A 58 0.34 9.31 -10.44
N ASN A 59 -0.83 9.63 -9.86
CA ASN A 59 -1.02 10.82 -9.05
C ASN A 59 -0.56 10.59 -7.60
N ASN A 60 0.76 10.50 -7.41
CA ASN A 60 1.43 10.33 -6.13
C ASN A 60 2.77 11.09 -6.14
N VAL A 61 3.46 11.14 -4.98
CA VAL A 61 4.70 11.90 -4.80
C VAL A 61 5.81 11.45 -5.76
N GLN A 62 5.82 10.18 -6.19
CA GLN A 62 6.83 9.66 -7.13
C GLN A 62 6.44 9.79 -8.60
N GLY A 63 5.15 9.99 -8.92
CA GLY A 63 4.68 9.93 -10.30
C GLY A 63 4.69 8.52 -10.89
N GLU A 64 4.58 7.47 -10.06
CA GLU A 64 4.69 6.05 -10.45
C GLU A 64 3.34 5.32 -10.37
N TYR A 65 3.20 4.18 -11.05
CA TYR A 65 2.00 3.34 -10.93
C TYR A 65 2.20 2.30 -9.82
N TYR A 66 1.65 2.55 -8.64
CA TYR A 66 1.66 1.58 -7.55
C TYR A 66 0.57 0.52 -7.77
N ILE A 67 0.89 -0.74 -7.50
CA ILE A 67 -0.06 -1.88 -7.60
C ILE A 67 -0.84 -2.11 -6.29
N THR A 68 -0.75 -1.16 -5.36
CA THR A 68 -1.14 -1.26 -3.96
C THR A 68 -2.26 -0.30 -3.61
#